data_AF-A0A8J6UVS4-F1
#
_entry.id   AF-A0A8J6UVS4-F1
#
_cell.length_a   1.000
_cell.length_b   1.000
_cell.length_c   1.000
_cell.angle_alpha   90.00
_cell.angle_beta   90.00
_cell.angle_gamma   90.00
#
_symmetry.space_group_name_H-M   'P 1'
#
loop_
_entity.id
_entity.type
_entity.pdbx_description
1 polymer ?
#
loop_
_entity_poly.entity_id
_entity_poly.type
_entity_poly.pdbx_seq_one_letter_code
_entity_poly.pdbx_strand_id
1 'polypeptide(L)'
;MINYTPSAKDIIGSSPLIAIENEAPPKLIVDPPLPEPLSQGRVFIQYRTENLRVLLVFGKGALDVSPRIGHIHITVDDAPWHFVDASGETIILVGLEPGLHKVLIELADPTHKVITSETVTFTVPDLKR
;
A
#
# COMPACT_ATOMS: atom_id res chain seq x y z
N MET A 1 -25.07 12.29 -22.14
CA MET A 1 -24.51 11.65 -20.93
C MET A 1 -24.05 12.77 -20.02
N ILE A 2 -24.50 12.82 -18.77
CA ILE A 2 -24.09 13.85 -17.82
C ILE A 2 -22.74 13.39 -17.26
N ASN A 3 -21.66 14.11 -17.55
CA ASN A 3 -20.36 13.84 -16.94
C ASN A 3 -20.41 14.27 -15.47
N TYR A 4 -20.53 13.30 -14.57
CA TYR A 4 -20.38 13.54 -13.14
C TYR A 4 -18.89 13.72 -12.83
N THR A 5 -18.52 14.87 -12.26
CA THR A 5 -17.18 15.08 -11.70
C THR A 5 -17.25 14.72 -10.22
N PRO A 6 -16.45 13.75 -9.74
CA PRO A 6 -16.41 13.40 -8.32
C PRO A 6 -16.05 14.62 -7.45
N SER A 7 -16.66 14.74 -6.27
CA SER A 7 -16.27 15.75 -5.30
C SER A 7 -14.93 15.40 -4.65
N ALA A 8 -14.30 16.39 -3.99
CA ALA A 8 -13.09 16.14 -3.21
C ALA A 8 -13.28 15.05 -2.14
N LYS A 9 -14.48 14.96 -1.54
CA LYS A 9 -14.82 13.91 -0.57
C LYS A 9 -14.89 12.53 -1.21
N ASP A 10 -15.35 12.43 -2.46
CA ASP A 10 -15.42 11.15 -3.18
C ASP A 10 -14.03 10.61 -3.55
N ILE A 11 -13.04 11.50 -3.68
CA ILE A 11 -11.66 11.16 -4.01
C ILE A 11 -10.79 10.96 -2.76
N ILE A 12 -10.85 11.89 -1.81
CA ILE A 12 -9.95 11.95 -0.64
C ILE A 12 -10.58 11.25 0.59
N GLY A 13 -11.91 11.17 0.65
CA GLY A 13 -12.67 10.70 1.80
C GLY A 13 -13.03 11.79 2.81
N SER A 14 -13.51 11.36 3.97
CA SER A 14 -13.89 12.26 5.08
C SER A 14 -12.70 13.06 5.61
N SER A 15 -12.97 14.29 6.03
CA SER A 15 -11.97 15.20 6.60
C SER A 15 -11.35 14.62 7.88
N PRO A 16 -10.01 14.63 8.02
CA PRO A 16 -9.34 14.17 9.24
C PRO A 16 -9.48 15.12 10.42
N LEU A 17 -10.09 16.31 10.23
CA LEU A 17 -10.26 17.31 11.30
C LEU A 17 -11.35 16.96 12.30
N ILE A 18 -12.15 15.92 12.01
CA ILE A 18 -13.24 15.46 12.86
C ILE A 18 -13.09 13.95 13.00
N ALA A 19 -13.35 13.43 14.20
CA ALA A 19 -13.38 11.99 14.43
C ALA A 19 -14.42 11.32 13.50
N ILE A 20 -14.08 10.14 12.97
CA ILE A 20 -14.96 9.34 12.13
C ILE A 20 -15.57 8.25 13.00
N GLU A 21 -16.77 8.52 13.48
CA GLU A 21 -17.53 7.52 14.25
C GLU A 21 -17.91 6.33 13.35
N ASN A 22 -17.80 5.11 13.89
CA ASN A 22 -18.13 3.87 13.18
C ASN A 22 -17.42 3.72 11.83
N GLU A 23 -16.13 4.10 11.77
CA GLU A 23 -15.32 4.01 10.56
C GLU A 23 -15.33 2.58 9.98
N ALA A 24 -15.78 2.44 8.72
CA ALA A 24 -15.87 1.15 8.02
C ALA A 24 -14.52 0.42 8.00
N PRO A 25 -14.43 -0.92 7.94
CA PRO A 25 -13.15 -1.63 8.06
C PRO A 25 -12.05 -1.14 7.09
N PRO A 26 -10.77 -1.13 7.51
CA PRO A 26 -9.65 -0.80 6.63
C PRO A 26 -9.61 -1.72 5.42
N LYS A 27 -9.26 -1.17 4.26
CA LYS A 27 -8.97 -1.95 3.05
C LYS A 27 -7.63 -1.58 2.49
N LEU A 28 -7.00 -2.56 1.86
CA LEU A 28 -5.79 -2.40 1.06
C LEU A 28 -6.16 -2.71 -0.40
N ILE A 29 -5.79 -1.82 -1.31
CA ILE A 29 -5.92 -2.03 -2.75
C ILE A 29 -4.52 -1.88 -3.33
N VAL A 30 -4.05 -2.89 -4.04
CA VAL A 30 -2.72 -2.92 -4.66
C VAL A 30 -2.88 -3.21 -6.14
N ASP A 31 -2.28 -2.37 -6.98
CA ASP A 31 -2.28 -2.55 -8.42
C ASP A 31 -1.11 -3.42 -8.88
N PRO A 32 -1.16 -4.03 -10.06
CA PRO A 32 0.02 -4.61 -10.69
C PRO A 32 1.15 -3.56 -10.87
N PRO A 33 2.42 -3.98 -11.01
CA PRO A 33 3.49 -3.04 -11.30
C PRO A 33 3.24 -2.24 -12.58
N LEU A 34 3.65 -0.97 -12.60
CA LEU A 34 3.53 -0.12 -13.78
C LEU A 34 4.27 -0.74 -14.98
N PRO A 35 3.59 -0.94 -16.13
CA PRO A 35 4.16 -1.68 -17.26
C PRO A 35 5.45 -1.09 -17.84
N GLU A 36 5.53 0.25 -17.96
CA GLU A 36 6.69 0.92 -18.56
C GLU A 36 7.96 0.77 -17.71
N PRO A 37 7.97 1.11 -16.40
CA PRO A 37 9.10 0.80 -15.52
C PRO A 37 9.46 -0.70 -15.51
N LEU A 38 8.45 -1.59 -15.47
CA LEU A 38 8.67 -3.03 -15.41
C LEU A 38 9.40 -3.55 -16.65
N SER A 39 9.07 -3.02 -17.84
CA SER A 39 9.77 -3.34 -19.09
C SER A 39 11.27 -3.01 -19.07
N GLN A 40 11.71 -2.20 -18.10
CA GLN A 40 13.08 -1.79 -17.86
C GLN A 40 13.66 -2.40 -16.57
N GLY A 41 13.03 -3.45 -16.04
CA GLY A 41 13.50 -4.17 -14.85
C GLY A 41 13.29 -3.42 -13.53
N ARG A 42 12.40 -2.42 -13.51
CA ARG A 42 12.08 -1.61 -12.32
C ARG A 42 10.64 -1.84 -11.93
N VAL A 43 10.39 -2.22 -10.68
CA VAL A 43 9.07 -2.62 -10.22
C VAL A 43 8.49 -1.50 -9.37
N PHE A 44 7.54 -0.76 -9.94
CA PHE A 44 6.84 0.32 -9.27
C PHE A 44 5.39 -0.11 -9.04
N ILE A 45 4.99 -0.30 -7.78
CA ILE A 45 3.65 -0.78 -7.40
C ILE A 45 2.92 0.35 -6.69
N GLN A 46 1.76 0.72 -7.23
CA GLN A 46 0.86 1.66 -6.57
C GLN A 46 -0.08 0.92 -5.64
N TYR A 47 -0.37 1.54 -4.50
CA TYR A 47 -1.38 1.06 -3.58
C TYR A 47 -2.15 2.24 -3.00
N ARG A 48 -3.30 1.94 -2.43
CA ARG A 48 -4.05 2.88 -1.60
C ARG A 48 -4.76 2.13 -0.48
N THR A 49 -5.03 2.86 0.59
CA THR A 49 -5.84 2.36 1.70
C THR A 49 -7.19 3.05 1.74
N GLU A 50 -8.21 2.33 2.17
CA GLU A 50 -9.50 2.91 2.56
C GLU A 50 -9.67 2.78 4.07
N ASN A 51 -10.30 3.78 4.69
CA ASN A 51 -10.64 3.77 6.12
C ASN A 51 -9.45 3.56 7.10
N LEU A 52 -8.26 3.90 6.62
CA LEU A 52 -7.00 3.96 7.35
C LEU A 52 -6.06 4.90 6.60
N ARG A 53 -5.25 5.68 7.33
CA ARG A 53 -4.22 6.58 6.80
C ARG A 53 -2.84 6.02 7.07
N VAL A 54 -1.99 5.93 6.05
CA VAL A 54 -0.61 5.49 6.20
C VAL A 54 0.22 6.64 6.74
N LEU A 55 0.80 6.49 7.94
CA LEU A 55 1.57 7.53 8.63
C LEU A 55 2.69 6.93 9.50
N LEU A 56 3.77 7.69 9.70
CA LEU A 56 4.89 7.37 10.60
C LEU A 56 4.53 7.54 12.09
N VAL A 57 3.45 6.91 12.55
CA VAL A 57 2.98 6.96 13.94
C VAL A 57 2.70 5.54 14.41
N PHE A 58 3.34 5.15 15.52
CA PHE A 58 3.39 3.76 16.00
C PHE A 58 3.05 3.66 17.49
N GLY A 59 2.80 2.43 17.96
CA GLY A 59 2.60 2.10 19.36
C GLY A 59 1.13 2.08 19.80
N LYS A 60 0.89 1.64 21.04
CA LYS A 60 -0.49 1.40 21.53
C LYS A 60 -1.35 2.65 21.59
N GLY A 61 -0.79 3.81 21.95
CA GLY A 61 -1.56 5.06 22.02
C GLY A 61 -2.08 5.52 20.65
N ALA A 62 -1.47 5.06 19.56
CA ALA A 62 -1.91 5.32 18.21
C ALA A 62 -3.16 4.51 17.81
N LEU A 63 -3.60 3.55 18.62
CA LEU A 63 -4.86 2.83 18.38
C LEU A 63 -6.10 3.69 18.67
N ASP A 64 -5.94 4.74 19.48
CA ASP A 64 -7.05 5.61 19.93
C ASP A 64 -7.26 6.86 19.05
N VAL A 65 -6.42 7.07 18.02
CA VAL A 65 -6.57 8.20 17.09
C VAL A 65 -7.58 7.92 15.99
N SER A 66 -8.29 8.98 15.59
CA SER A 66 -9.19 9.00 14.44
C SER A 66 -8.81 10.14 13.50
N PRO A 67 -8.85 9.94 12.16
CA PRO A 67 -9.07 8.66 11.45
C PRO A 67 -8.03 7.60 11.81
N ARG A 68 -8.34 6.30 11.64
CA ARG A 68 -7.37 5.25 11.95
C ARG A 68 -6.11 5.43 11.13
N ILE A 69 -5.00 5.05 11.74
CA ILE A 69 -3.68 5.12 11.14
C ILE A 69 -3.02 3.75 11.13
N GLY A 70 -2.05 3.57 10.25
CA GLY A 70 -1.28 2.35 10.14
C GLY A 70 -0.12 2.51 9.16
N HIS A 71 0.40 1.38 8.70
CA HIS A 71 1.50 1.30 7.76
C HIS A 71 1.43 -0.04 7.02
N ILE A 72 2.29 -0.25 6.03
CA ILE A 72 2.37 -1.53 5.32
C ILE A 72 3.68 -2.27 5.62
N HIS A 73 3.62 -3.60 5.68
CA HIS A 73 4.78 -4.49 5.64
C HIS A 73 4.93 -5.03 4.23
N ILE A 74 6.17 -5.11 3.75
CA ILE A 74 6.49 -5.54 2.39
C ILE A 74 7.48 -6.70 2.46
N THR A 75 7.05 -7.86 1.96
CA THR A 75 7.87 -9.08 1.84
C THR A 75 8.03 -9.43 0.37
N VAL A 76 9.29 -9.60 -0.06
CA VAL A 76 9.62 -10.01 -1.44
C VAL A 76 10.00 -11.48 -1.44
N ASP A 77 9.42 -12.28 -2.34
CA ASP A 77 9.76 -13.69 -2.59
C ASP A 77 9.83 -14.58 -1.33
N ASP A 78 8.86 -14.42 -0.41
CA ASP A 78 8.80 -15.13 0.88
C ASP A 78 10.08 -15.01 1.73
N ALA A 79 10.83 -13.92 1.56
CA ALA A 79 11.99 -13.65 2.39
C ALA A 79 11.63 -13.73 3.89
N PRO A 80 12.54 -14.21 4.75
CA PRO A 80 12.29 -14.29 6.20
C PRO A 80 12.28 -12.91 6.88
N TRP A 81 12.41 -11.84 6.11
CA TRP A 81 12.42 -10.45 6.53
C TRP A 81 11.42 -9.66 5.68
N HIS A 82 10.89 -8.59 6.26
CA HIS A 82 10.11 -7.58 5.57
C HIS A 82 10.62 -6.21 5.97
N PHE A 83 10.23 -5.19 5.22
CA PHE A 83 10.44 -3.79 5.59
C PHE A 83 9.10 -3.07 5.67
N VAL A 84 9.10 -1.95 6.39
CA VAL A 84 7.92 -1.10 6.58
C VAL A 84 7.95 0.04 5.58
N ASP A 85 6.81 0.31 4.93
CA ASP A 85 6.52 1.63 4.36
C ASP A 85 5.40 2.30 5.16
N ALA A 86 5.63 3.57 5.47
CA ALA A 86 4.69 4.43 6.17
C ALA A 86 4.56 5.80 5.49
N SER A 87 4.95 5.88 4.20
CA SER A 87 4.84 7.11 3.41
C SER A 87 3.50 7.24 2.69
N GLY A 88 2.85 6.12 2.35
CA GLY A 88 1.67 6.14 1.47
C GLY A 88 2.01 6.34 -0.01
N GLU A 89 3.29 6.28 -0.37
CA GLU A 89 3.78 6.51 -1.73
C GLU A 89 3.98 5.20 -2.50
N THR A 90 4.30 5.33 -3.79
CA THR A 90 4.57 4.17 -4.66
C THR A 90 5.70 3.30 -4.10
N ILE A 91 5.47 1.99 -4.01
CA ILE A 91 6.49 1.01 -3.63
C ILE A 91 7.46 0.86 -4.81
N ILE A 92 8.75 1.03 -4.56
CA ILE A 92 9.79 0.94 -5.57
C ILE A 92 10.76 -0.19 -5.22
N LEU A 93 10.82 -1.22 -6.08
CA LEU A 93 11.78 -2.30 -6.01
C LEU A 93 12.63 -2.30 -7.30
N VAL A 94 13.94 -2.21 -7.14
CA VAL A 94 14.90 -2.21 -8.26
C VAL A 94 16.02 -3.19 -7.97
N GLY A 95 16.57 -3.80 -9.03
CA GLY A 95 17.66 -4.76 -8.91
C GLY A 95 17.22 -6.19 -8.57
N LEU A 96 15.93 -6.51 -8.78
CA LEU A 96 15.49 -7.92 -8.82
C LEU A 96 16.09 -8.60 -10.04
N GLU A 97 16.46 -9.88 -9.89
CA GLU A 97 16.95 -10.69 -11.00
C GLU A 97 15.86 -10.91 -12.07
N PRO A 98 16.21 -11.21 -13.33
CA PRO A 98 15.21 -11.63 -14.31
C PRO A 98 14.48 -12.90 -13.87
N GLY A 99 13.15 -12.90 -13.93
CA GLY A 99 12.34 -14.04 -13.52
C GLY A 99 11.01 -13.69 -12.89
N LEU A 100 10.32 -14.73 -12.40
CA LEU A 100 9.05 -14.59 -11.69
C LEU A 100 9.32 -14.15 -10.25
N HIS A 101 8.63 -13.09 -9.82
CA HIS A 101 8.69 -12.56 -8.47
C HIS A 101 7.29 -12.40 -7.89
N LYS A 102 7.21 -12.38 -6.56
CA LYS A 102 6.01 -11.98 -5.84
C LYS A 102 6.33 -11.04 -4.69
N VAL A 103 5.39 -10.15 -4.43
CA VAL A 103 5.45 -9.20 -3.32
C VAL A 103 4.16 -9.34 -2.52
N LEU A 104 4.31 -9.65 -1.23
CA LEU A 104 3.24 -9.61 -0.24
C LEU A 104 3.24 -8.23 0.42
N ILE A 105 2.10 -7.56 0.40
CA ILE A 105 1.87 -6.28 1.05
C ILE A 105 0.83 -6.50 2.13
N GLU A 106 1.19 -6.25 3.38
CA GLU A 106 0.31 -6.42 4.54
C GLU A 106 -0.01 -5.06 5.13
N LEU A 107 -1.28 -4.69 5.22
CA LEU A 107 -1.70 -3.51 5.94
C LEU A 107 -1.74 -3.83 7.43
N ALA A 108 -0.99 -3.08 8.23
CA ALA A 108 -0.86 -3.29 9.66
C ALA A 108 -1.32 -2.08 10.47
N ASP A 109 -1.80 -2.34 11.68
CA ASP A 109 -2.08 -1.31 12.67
C ASP A 109 -0.78 -0.73 13.27
N PRO A 110 -0.86 0.36 14.06
CA PRO A 110 0.32 0.99 14.66
C PRO A 110 1.12 0.08 15.62
N THR A 111 0.57 -1.07 16.01
CA THR A 111 1.23 -2.08 16.85
C THR A 111 1.87 -3.22 16.05
N HIS A 112 1.92 -3.10 14.72
CA HIS A 112 2.40 -4.10 13.77
C HIS A 112 1.50 -5.34 13.66
N LYS A 113 0.25 -5.25 14.12
CA LYS A 113 -0.71 -6.33 13.89
C LYS A 113 -1.25 -6.20 12.47
N VAL A 114 -1.09 -7.25 11.67
CA VAL A 114 -1.65 -7.34 10.32
C VAL A 114 -3.18 -7.30 10.38
N ILE A 115 -3.78 -6.47 9.55
CA ILE A 115 -5.22 -6.27 9.39
C ILE A 115 -5.72 -7.04 8.17
N THR A 116 -5.05 -6.86 7.02
CA THR A 116 -5.36 -7.51 5.74
C THR A 116 -4.11 -7.52 4.87
N SER A 117 -4.11 -8.28 3.78
CA SER A 117 -2.96 -8.38 2.88
C SER A 117 -3.38 -8.54 1.43
N GLU A 118 -2.50 -8.15 0.51
CA GLU A 118 -2.59 -8.41 -0.92
C GLU A 118 -1.26 -8.97 -1.42
N THR A 119 -1.29 -9.81 -2.46
CA THR A 119 -0.08 -10.33 -3.10
C THR A 119 -0.11 -10.05 -4.58
N VAL A 120 0.94 -9.42 -5.09
CA VAL A 120 1.14 -9.22 -6.53
C VAL A 120 2.25 -10.12 -7.03
N THR A 121 2.04 -10.71 -8.20
CA THR A 121 3.02 -11.55 -8.90
C THR A 121 3.32 -10.93 -10.26
N PHE A 122 4.57 -10.90 -10.66
CA PHE A 122 5.01 -10.31 -11.92
C PHE A 122 6.31 -10.95 -12.40
N THR A 123 6.63 -10.76 -13.67
CA THR A 123 7.88 -11.24 -14.26
C THR A 123 8.77 -10.05 -14.60
N VAL A 124 9.98 -10.04 -14.05
CA VAL A 124 11.04 -9.11 -14.41
C VAL A 124 11.70 -9.62 -15.70
N PRO A 125 11.80 -8.80 -16.77
CA PRO A 125 12.37 -9.25 -18.04
C PRO A 125 13.88 -9.47 -17.94
N ASP A 126 14.39 -10.41 -18.73
CA ASP A 126 15.82 -10.53 -18.99
C ASP A 126 16.27 -9.45 -19.97
N LEU A 127 16.76 -8.34 -19.40
CA LEU A 127 17.38 -7.27 -20.14
C LEU A 127 18.79 -7.72 -20.48
N LYS A 128 18.97 -8.27 -21.68
CA LYS A 128 20.31 -8.54 -22.24
C LYS A 128 21.17 -7.28 -22.04
N ARG A 129 22.14 -7.37 -21.13
CA ARG A 129 23.11 -6.30 -20.88
C ARG A 129 24.14 -6.25 -22.00
#